data_AF-A0A948ND69-F1
#
_entry.id   AF-A0A948ND69-F1
#
_cell.length_a   1.000
_cell.length_b   1.000
_cell.length_c   1.000
_cell.angle_alpha   90.00
_cell.angle_beta   90.00
_cell.angle_gamma   90.00
#
_symmetry.space_group_name_H-M   'P 1'
#
loop_
_entity.id
_entity.type
_entity.pdbx_description
1 polymer ?
#
loop_
_entity_poly.entity_id
_entity_poly.type
_entity_poly.pdbx_seq_one_letter_code
_entity_poly.pdbx_strand_id
1 'polypeptide(L)'
;MIGGSLVTRGLVGSRKVGGTWGVIGTWTIPAVTLGGTVTGAAQILSNLGQTYIGDTANTNQTLGLTINQGAADNEILAFKSSDVAHSATTLVETDTFGAIKKAAGPSGGLDIWGLADSGATASAIQMVGILASSTQTTKSTAGQGILNFNASQVTGTTFGNVDAGGNILAVRAYMGGAFATQLILDAEGDLWLNGGITTTTVTVGANQVVGAQGAAVADSTDAASVILRLNDLLARCRAHGIIAT
;
A
#
# COMPACT_ATOMS: atom_id res chain seq x y z
N MET A 1 31.59 -52.03 52.08
CA MET A 1 31.16 -50.85 51.30
C MET A 1 30.62 -51.35 49.97
N ILE A 2 29.31 -51.45 49.81
CA ILE A 2 28.70 -51.82 48.53
C ILE A 2 28.54 -50.52 47.75
N GLY A 3 29.45 -50.29 46.80
CA GLY A 3 29.35 -49.20 45.84
C GLY A 3 28.18 -49.47 44.90
N GLY A 4 27.02 -48.92 45.22
CA GLY A 4 25.87 -48.93 44.32
C GLY A 4 26.16 -48.01 43.14
N SER A 5 26.65 -48.58 42.04
CA SER A 5 26.72 -47.88 40.75
C SER A 5 25.31 -47.47 40.35
N LEU A 6 25.10 -46.17 40.16
CA LEU A 6 23.89 -45.63 39.52
C LEU A 6 23.84 -46.23 38.12
N VAL A 7 23.00 -47.25 37.93
CA VAL A 7 22.75 -47.82 36.61
C VAL A 7 22.12 -46.71 35.78
N THR A 8 22.88 -46.12 34.87
CA THR A 8 22.36 -45.36 33.74
C THR A 8 21.60 -46.35 32.86
N ARG A 9 20.40 -46.73 33.27
CA ARG A 9 19.45 -47.45 32.42
C ARG A 9 19.13 -46.49 31.28
N GLY A 10 19.86 -46.61 30.18
CA GLY A 10 19.51 -45.99 28.91
C GLY A 10 18.02 -46.22 28.69
N LEU A 11 17.25 -45.15 28.56
CA LEU A 11 15.83 -45.23 28.31
C LEU A 11 15.63 -45.82 26.93
N VAL A 12 15.34 -47.12 26.86
CA VAL A 12 14.93 -47.80 25.62
C VAL A 12 13.40 -47.89 25.63
N GLY A 13 12.74 -47.19 24.70
CA GLY A 13 11.30 -47.28 24.43
C GLY A 13 10.45 -46.07 24.85
N SER A 14 9.19 -46.05 24.39
CA SER A 14 8.20 -45.00 24.65
C SER A 14 7.73 -45.02 26.11
N ARG A 15 8.11 -44.02 26.92
CA ARG A 15 7.59 -43.86 28.29
C ARG A 15 6.74 -42.61 28.39
N LYS A 16 5.55 -42.72 28.98
CA LYS A 16 4.77 -41.57 29.44
C LYS A 16 5.47 -41.02 30.68
N VAL A 17 6.02 -39.81 30.60
CA VAL A 17 6.56 -39.09 31.74
C VAL A 17 5.48 -38.12 32.22
N GLY A 18 4.99 -38.29 33.44
CA GLY A 18 4.13 -37.29 34.09
C GLY A 18 5.00 -36.30 34.87
N GLY A 19 4.71 -35.00 34.75
CA GLY A 19 5.41 -33.93 35.47
C GLY A 19 6.45 -33.16 34.64
N THR A 20 7.21 -32.29 35.30
CA THR A 20 8.25 -31.45 34.66
C THR A 20 9.48 -32.27 34.31
N TRP A 21 9.85 -32.29 33.03
CA TRP A 21 11.10 -32.91 32.59
C TRP A 21 12.25 -31.90 32.72
N GLY A 22 13.09 -32.08 33.74
CA GLY A 22 14.32 -31.31 33.93
C GLY A 22 15.49 -32.02 33.24
N VAL A 23 16.17 -31.33 32.33
CA VAL A 23 17.36 -31.86 31.63
C VAL A 23 18.59 -31.12 32.13
N ILE A 24 19.66 -31.85 32.42
CA ILE A 24 20.98 -31.29 32.71
C ILE A 24 21.89 -31.58 31.50
N GLY A 25 22.35 -30.53 30.83
CA GLY A 25 23.22 -30.62 29.65
C GLY A 25 22.49 -30.52 28.30
N THR A 26 23.25 -30.68 27.22
CA THR A 26 22.74 -30.58 25.84
C THR A 26 22.17 -31.92 25.37
N TRP A 27 20.93 -31.92 24.90
CA TRP A 27 20.27 -33.09 24.29
C TRP A 27 19.84 -32.77 22.87
N THR A 28 20.18 -33.65 21.92
CA THR A 28 19.66 -33.61 20.55
C THR A 28 18.50 -34.60 20.45
N ILE A 29 17.27 -34.11 20.33
CA ILE A 29 16.09 -34.94 20.15
C ILE A 29 15.74 -34.95 18.65
N PRO A 30 15.82 -36.10 17.95
CA PRO A 30 15.65 -36.16 16.50
C PRO A 30 14.22 -35.85 16.02
N ALA A 31 13.21 -36.09 16.87
CA ALA A 31 11.82 -35.70 16.61
C ALA A 31 11.06 -35.56 17.93
N VAL A 32 10.25 -34.49 18.04
CA VAL A 32 9.35 -34.24 19.17
C VAL A 32 7.92 -34.19 18.64
N THR A 33 7.03 -35.01 19.21
CA THR A 33 5.59 -34.97 18.92
C THR A 33 4.86 -34.60 20.21
N LEU A 34 4.25 -33.42 20.25
CA LEU A 34 3.51 -32.93 21.42
C LEU A 34 2.01 -33.05 21.14
N GLY A 35 1.29 -33.78 22.00
CA GLY A 35 -0.15 -34.03 21.88
C GLY A 35 -1.03 -33.05 22.67
N GLY A 36 -0.54 -31.85 22.99
CA GLY A 36 -1.25 -30.87 23.82
C GLY A 36 -0.73 -29.44 23.68
N THR A 37 -1.34 -28.50 24.40
CA THR A 37 -0.99 -27.07 24.36
C THR A 37 0.44 -26.83 24.85
N VAL A 38 1.29 -26.26 23.99
CA VAL A 38 2.60 -25.74 24.38
C VAL A 38 2.40 -24.36 24.99
N THR A 39 2.65 -24.23 26.30
CA THR A 39 2.47 -22.96 27.02
C THR A 39 3.85 -22.40 27.37
N GLY A 40 4.16 -21.20 26.88
CA GLY A 40 5.48 -20.57 26.96
C GLY A 40 5.79 -19.87 25.64
N ALA A 41 6.43 -18.71 25.67
CA ALA A 41 6.57 -17.75 24.57
C ALA A 41 7.46 -18.20 23.38
N ALA A 42 7.34 -19.45 22.91
CA ALA A 42 8.01 -19.95 21.72
C ALA A 42 6.96 -20.41 20.70
N GLN A 43 6.82 -19.59 19.67
CA GLN A 43 6.31 -19.87 18.31
C GLN A 43 5.75 -21.29 18.07
N ILE A 44 4.48 -21.35 17.68
CA ILE A 44 3.85 -22.55 17.13
C ILE A 44 4.22 -22.64 15.64
N LEU A 45 5.21 -23.46 15.27
CA LEU A 45 5.28 -24.02 13.91
C LEU A 45 4.44 -25.30 13.91
N SER A 46 3.20 -25.23 13.42
CA SER A 46 2.37 -26.44 13.34
C SER A 46 2.87 -27.33 12.19
N ASN A 47 2.90 -28.64 12.43
CA ASN A 47 3.21 -29.65 11.41
C ASN A 47 2.06 -29.84 10.39
N LEU A 48 1.06 -28.95 10.40
CA LEU A 48 -0.16 -29.03 9.58
C LEU A 48 -0.27 -27.89 8.56
N GLY A 49 0.80 -27.10 8.38
CA GLY A 49 0.93 -26.12 7.29
C GLY A 49 0.24 -24.76 7.52
N GLN A 50 -0.24 -24.51 8.74
CA GLN A 50 -0.71 -23.20 9.19
C GLN A 50 0.04 -22.76 10.45
N THR A 51 0.54 -21.54 10.47
CA THR A 51 1.16 -20.94 11.67
C THR A 51 0.23 -19.84 12.17
N TYR A 52 -0.32 -20.02 13.37
CA TYR A 52 -1.09 -19.00 14.06
C TYR A 52 -0.21 -18.32 15.09
N ILE A 53 -0.19 -16.99 15.06
CA ILE A 53 0.41 -16.16 16.11
C ILE A 53 -0.71 -15.31 16.71
N GLY A 54 -1.15 -15.66 17.92
CA GLY A 54 -2.24 -14.95 18.61
C GLY A 54 -3.66 -15.36 18.20
N ASP A 55 -3.83 -16.41 17.38
CA ASP A 55 -5.14 -16.95 16.98
C ASP A 55 -5.16 -18.49 17.04
N THR A 56 -6.34 -19.09 16.84
CA THR A 56 -6.55 -20.55 16.81
C THR A 56 -7.29 -21.02 15.57
N ALA A 57 -7.87 -20.13 14.75
CA ALA A 57 -8.53 -20.51 13.50
C ALA A 57 -8.60 -19.36 12.48
N ASN A 58 -8.48 -19.71 11.19
CA ASN A 58 -8.87 -18.84 10.08
C ASN A 58 -9.55 -19.68 8.99
N THR A 59 -10.89 -19.65 8.95
CA THR A 59 -11.69 -20.51 8.05
C THR A 59 -11.52 -20.18 6.57
N ASN A 60 -11.02 -18.99 6.24
CA ASN A 60 -10.79 -18.54 4.87
C ASN A 60 -9.36 -18.81 4.39
N GLN A 61 -8.54 -19.48 5.21
CA GLN A 61 -7.16 -19.84 4.87
C GLN A 61 -7.00 -21.36 4.97
N THR A 62 -6.57 -22.00 3.88
CA THR A 62 -6.25 -23.44 3.88
C THR A 62 -4.84 -23.72 4.38
N LEU A 63 -3.85 -22.89 4.03
CA LEU A 63 -2.46 -22.94 4.50
C LEU A 63 -1.91 -21.49 4.58
N GLY A 64 -1.06 -21.16 5.55
CA GLY A 64 -0.49 -19.80 5.67
C GLY A 64 -0.19 -19.31 7.09
N LEU A 65 0.03 -17.99 7.21
CA LEU A 65 0.32 -17.27 8.46
C LEU A 65 -0.85 -16.36 8.81
N THR A 66 -1.38 -16.48 10.03
CA THR A 66 -2.36 -15.52 10.59
C THR A 66 -1.78 -14.92 11.87
N ILE A 67 -1.72 -13.59 11.92
CA ILE A 67 -1.26 -12.81 13.08
C ILE A 67 -2.46 -12.04 13.61
N ASN A 68 -2.79 -12.22 14.88
CA ASN A 68 -3.86 -11.50 15.57
C ASN A 68 -3.28 -10.72 16.74
N GLN A 69 -3.25 -9.39 16.62
CA GLN A 69 -2.74 -8.48 17.65
C GLN A 69 -3.81 -8.07 18.70
N GLY A 70 -4.99 -8.69 18.65
CA GLY A 70 -6.12 -8.33 19.50
C GLY A 70 -6.52 -6.86 19.32
N ALA A 71 -6.74 -6.17 20.44
CA ALA A 71 -7.14 -4.76 20.46
C ALA A 71 -5.97 -3.77 20.28
N ALA A 72 -4.72 -4.25 20.11
CA ALA A 72 -3.58 -3.36 19.93
C ALA A 72 -3.68 -2.57 18.61
N ASP A 73 -3.12 -1.35 18.63
CA ASP A 73 -3.15 -0.40 17.51
C ASP A 73 -1.76 -0.12 16.91
N ASN A 74 -0.71 -0.67 17.52
CA ASN A 74 0.68 -0.52 17.06
C ASN A 74 1.01 -1.47 15.90
N GLU A 75 2.30 -1.65 15.61
CA GLU A 75 2.80 -2.43 14.48
C GLU A 75 2.43 -3.91 14.61
N ILE A 76 1.73 -4.45 13.61
CA ILE A 76 1.49 -5.90 13.50
C ILE A 76 2.71 -6.60 12.89
N LEU A 77 3.45 -5.88 12.04
CA LEU A 77 4.75 -6.26 11.49
C LEU A 77 5.67 -5.05 11.48
N ALA A 78 6.90 -5.23 11.94
CA ALA A 78 7.96 -4.24 11.91
C ALA A 78 9.22 -4.84 11.26
N PHE A 79 9.79 -4.11 10.31
CA PHE A 79 11.05 -4.45 9.65
C PHE A 79 12.13 -3.52 10.17
N LYS A 80 13.13 -4.12 10.82
CA LYS A 80 14.17 -3.39 11.54
C LYS A 80 15.54 -3.64 10.92
N SER A 81 16.41 -2.64 10.97
CA SER A 81 17.80 -2.75 10.55
C SER A 81 18.65 -1.73 11.32
N SER A 82 19.80 -2.16 11.83
CA SER A 82 20.77 -1.26 12.47
C SER A 82 21.36 -0.22 11.52
N ASP A 83 21.24 -0.43 10.20
CA ASP A 83 21.75 0.48 9.17
C ASP A 83 20.80 1.66 8.90
N VAL A 84 19.62 1.68 9.54
CA VAL A 84 18.63 2.75 9.41
C VAL A 84 18.48 3.47 10.75
N ALA A 85 18.54 4.80 10.73
CA ALA A 85 18.33 5.63 11.92
C ALA A 85 17.46 6.86 11.58
N HIS A 86 16.16 6.65 11.36
CA HIS A 86 15.24 7.75 11.06
C HIS A 86 14.89 8.57 12.32
N SER A 87 14.47 9.82 12.13
CA SER A 87 14.13 10.73 13.24
C SER A 87 12.69 10.62 13.75
N ALA A 88 11.83 9.80 13.13
CA ALA A 88 10.40 9.66 13.46
C ALA A 88 10.11 8.83 14.74
N THR A 89 10.79 9.13 15.85
CA THR A 89 10.79 8.31 17.08
C THR A 89 9.48 8.29 17.87
N THR A 90 8.62 9.29 17.66
CA THR A 90 7.26 9.32 18.24
C THR A 90 6.30 8.39 17.50
N LEU A 91 6.66 7.97 16.29
CA LEU A 91 5.83 7.16 15.41
C LEU A 91 6.21 5.68 15.50
N VAL A 92 7.52 5.38 15.42
CA VAL A 92 8.09 4.03 15.50
C VAL A 92 9.52 4.11 16.09
N GLU A 93 10.11 2.98 16.47
CA GLU A 93 11.51 2.93 16.94
C GLU A 93 12.50 3.30 15.82
N THR A 94 13.61 3.98 16.16
CA THR A 94 14.58 4.61 15.23
C THR A 94 15.12 3.71 14.12
N ASP A 95 15.23 2.42 14.39
CA ASP A 95 15.80 1.39 13.54
C ASP A 95 14.74 0.63 12.72
N THR A 96 13.51 1.14 12.66
CA THR A 96 12.39 0.54 11.90
C THR A 96 12.30 1.16 10.51
N PHE A 97 12.65 0.43 9.46
CA PHE A 97 12.60 0.96 8.09
C PHE A 97 11.27 0.69 7.38
N GLY A 98 10.45 -0.21 7.94
CA GLY A 98 9.12 -0.48 7.41
C GLY A 98 8.19 -1.00 8.49
N ALA A 99 6.91 -0.67 8.38
CA ALA A 99 5.89 -1.13 9.30
C ALA A 99 4.56 -1.40 8.59
N ILE A 100 3.85 -2.41 9.06
CA ILE A 100 2.45 -2.66 8.72
C ILE A 100 1.66 -2.57 10.02
N LYS A 101 0.58 -1.79 10.02
CA LYS A 101 -0.22 -1.53 11.22
C LYS A 101 -1.68 -1.29 10.86
N LYS A 102 -2.52 -1.27 11.90
CA LYS A 102 -3.92 -0.89 11.76
C LYS A 102 -4.02 0.61 11.52
N ALA A 103 -4.79 1.01 10.51
CA ALA A 103 -4.93 2.42 10.12
C ALA A 103 -5.75 3.23 11.15
N ALA A 104 -6.76 2.62 11.76
CA ALA A 104 -7.58 3.24 12.79
C ALA A 104 -8.05 2.20 13.84
N GLY A 105 -8.07 2.58 15.12
CA GLY A 105 -8.30 1.66 16.24
C GLY A 105 -9.51 0.71 16.08
N PRO A 106 -10.76 1.14 16.35
CA PRO A 106 -11.93 0.29 16.15
C PRO A 106 -12.35 0.12 14.68
N SER A 107 -12.06 1.10 13.83
CA SER A 107 -12.53 1.12 12.43
C SER A 107 -11.72 0.21 11.50
N GLY A 108 -10.55 -0.28 11.95
CA GLY A 108 -9.68 -1.14 11.15
C GLY A 108 -8.94 -0.39 10.04
N GLY A 109 -8.73 -1.07 8.92
CA GLY A 109 -7.91 -0.59 7.81
C GLY A 109 -6.43 -0.95 7.96
N LEU A 110 -5.71 -0.87 6.85
CA LEU A 110 -4.30 -1.24 6.75
C LEU A 110 -3.46 -0.04 6.37
N ASP A 111 -2.46 0.25 7.20
CA ASP A 111 -1.42 1.22 6.91
C ASP A 111 -0.12 0.49 6.59
N ILE A 112 0.53 0.89 5.50
CA ILE A 112 1.86 0.44 5.11
C ILE A 112 2.79 1.63 5.13
N TRP A 113 3.76 1.61 6.04
CA TRP A 113 4.69 2.69 6.24
C TRP A 113 6.08 2.25 5.80
N GLY A 114 6.75 3.12 5.05
CA GLY A 114 8.18 3.05 4.78
C GLY A 114 8.84 4.25 5.42
N LEU A 115 9.95 4.00 6.10
CA LEU A 115 10.72 5.03 6.80
C LEU A 115 12.15 4.98 6.30
N ALA A 116 12.67 6.14 5.94
CA ALA A 116 14.04 6.30 5.48
C ALA A 116 14.83 7.12 6.49
N ASP A 117 16.14 6.92 6.50
CA ASP A 117 17.07 7.67 7.34
C ASP A 117 16.91 9.19 7.12
N SER A 118 17.22 9.99 8.15
CA SER A 118 17.16 11.46 8.07
C SER A 118 18.01 12.07 6.96
N GLY A 119 19.07 11.39 6.52
CA GLY A 119 19.90 11.79 5.39
C GLY A 119 19.49 11.19 4.03
N ALA A 120 18.46 10.35 4.00
CA ALA A 120 18.02 9.71 2.77
C ALA A 120 17.29 10.72 1.86
N THR A 121 17.74 10.80 0.60
CA THR A 121 17.08 11.56 -0.46
C THR A 121 16.25 10.67 -1.39
N ALA A 122 16.24 9.36 -1.12
CA ALA A 122 15.53 8.35 -1.90
C ALA A 122 14.05 8.21 -1.50
N SER A 123 13.34 7.31 -2.17
CA SER A 123 11.94 6.99 -1.86
C SER A 123 11.84 6.19 -0.56
N ALA A 124 10.98 6.59 0.37
CA ALA A 124 10.69 5.80 1.57
C ALA A 124 9.84 4.56 1.26
N ILE A 125 9.01 4.61 0.21
CA ILE A 125 8.24 3.48 -0.33
C ILE A 125 8.40 3.49 -1.85
N GLN A 126 8.60 2.30 -2.45
CA GLN A 126 8.59 2.13 -3.90
C GLN A 126 7.67 0.95 -4.28
N MET A 127 6.81 1.17 -5.28
CA MET A 127 5.98 0.12 -5.88
C MET A 127 6.43 -0.12 -7.32
N VAL A 128 6.76 -1.37 -7.66
CA VAL A 128 7.29 -1.72 -8.99
C VAL A 128 6.57 -2.96 -9.52
N GLY A 129 5.99 -2.86 -10.71
CA GLY A 129 5.47 -3.99 -11.47
C GLY A 129 6.37 -4.30 -12.66
N ILE A 130 6.74 -5.57 -12.84
CA ILE A 130 7.59 -6.04 -13.94
C ILE A 130 6.86 -7.17 -14.66
N LEU A 131 6.52 -6.96 -15.93
CA LEU A 131 5.87 -7.96 -16.78
C LEU A 131 6.85 -8.49 -17.82
N ALA A 132 7.04 -9.81 -17.87
CA ALA A 132 7.97 -10.47 -18.80
C ALA A 132 7.39 -10.73 -20.21
N SER A 133 6.19 -10.21 -20.50
CA SER A 133 5.44 -10.48 -21.73
C SER A 133 4.81 -9.20 -22.28
N SER A 134 4.11 -9.31 -23.42
CA SER A 134 3.43 -8.18 -24.05
C SER A 134 2.35 -7.57 -23.15
N THR A 135 2.27 -6.24 -23.14
CA THR A 135 1.30 -5.49 -22.35
C THR A 135 -0.11 -5.56 -22.93
N GLN A 136 -1.13 -5.49 -22.07
CA GLN A 136 -2.50 -5.35 -22.51
C GLN A 136 -2.73 -3.97 -23.14
N THR A 137 -3.38 -3.93 -24.30
CA THR A 137 -3.60 -2.70 -25.08
C THR A 137 -5.06 -2.26 -25.16
N THR A 138 -6.00 -3.07 -24.66
CA THR A 138 -7.44 -2.76 -24.62
C THR A 138 -7.73 -1.38 -24.01
N LYS A 139 -8.49 -0.55 -24.74
CA LYS A 139 -8.96 0.78 -24.30
C LYS A 139 -10.46 0.75 -24.02
N SER A 140 -10.81 0.15 -22.88
CA SER A 140 -12.19 0.09 -22.35
C SER A 140 -12.15 -0.02 -20.83
N THR A 141 -13.32 -0.04 -20.19
CA THR A 141 -13.47 -0.28 -18.74
C THR A 141 -12.97 -1.65 -18.26
N ALA A 142 -12.62 -2.57 -19.18
CA ALA A 142 -12.04 -3.87 -18.85
C ALA A 142 -10.51 -3.95 -19.04
N GLY A 143 -9.87 -2.89 -19.56
CA GLY A 143 -8.42 -2.83 -19.75
C GLY A 143 -7.68 -2.76 -18.41
N GLN A 144 -6.59 -3.53 -18.26
CA GLN A 144 -5.75 -3.54 -17.05
C GLN A 144 -4.32 -3.09 -17.36
N GLY A 145 -3.65 -2.53 -16.36
CA GLY A 145 -2.25 -2.12 -16.43
C GLY A 145 -1.29 -3.16 -15.83
N ILE A 146 0.00 -2.85 -15.86
CA ILE A 146 1.03 -3.60 -15.11
C ILE A 146 0.86 -3.38 -13.59
N LEU A 147 0.35 -2.21 -13.21
CA LEU A 147 -0.02 -1.86 -11.84
C LEU A 147 -1.47 -1.39 -11.83
N ASN A 148 -2.27 -1.96 -10.91
CA ASN A 148 -3.68 -1.63 -10.75
C ASN A 148 -3.95 -1.21 -9.30
N PHE A 149 -4.82 -0.21 -9.15
CA PHE A 149 -5.38 0.20 -7.85
C PHE A 149 -6.89 0.06 -7.95
N ASN A 150 -7.47 -0.81 -7.13
CA ASN A 150 -8.90 -1.11 -7.16
C ASN A 150 -9.56 -0.60 -5.89
N ALA A 151 -10.67 0.13 -6.04
CA ALA A 151 -11.51 0.58 -4.94
C ALA A 151 -12.93 0.03 -5.13
N SER A 152 -13.56 -0.34 -4.02
CA SER A 152 -14.94 -0.81 -3.99
C SER A 152 -15.56 -0.42 -2.67
N GLN A 153 -16.86 -0.12 -2.67
CA GLN A 153 -17.62 -0.18 -1.43
C GLN A 153 -17.99 -1.64 -1.12
N VAL A 154 -18.48 -1.88 0.09
CA VAL A 154 -19.11 -3.17 0.43
C VAL A 154 -20.62 -2.99 0.34
N THR A 155 -21.30 -3.89 -0.36
CA THR A 155 -22.77 -3.98 -0.34
C THR A 155 -23.15 -5.33 0.23
N GLY A 156 -23.78 -5.34 1.42
CA GLY A 156 -24.04 -6.57 2.16
C GLY A 156 -22.72 -7.25 2.56
N THR A 157 -22.41 -8.40 1.95
CA THR A 157 -21.22 -9.21 2.25
C THR A 157 -20.26 -9.35 1.06
N THR A 158 -20.47 -8.61 -0.03
CA THR A 158 -19.65 -8.67 -1.25
C THR A 158 -19.15 -7.30 -1.65
N PHE A 159 -18.28 -7.27 -2.66
CA PHE A 159 -17.95 -6.02 -3.35
C PHE A 159 -19.22 -5.37 -3.90
N GLY A 160 -19.30 -4.07 -3.72
CA GLY A 160 -20.36 -3.19 -4.20
C GLY A 160 -19.80 -2.10 -5.09
N ASN A 161 -20.71 -1.45 -5.82
CA ASN A 161 -20.35 -0.29 -6.63
C ASN A 161 -19.89 0.85 -5.71
N VAL A 162 -18.91 1.62 -6.16
CA VAL A 162 -18.66 2.93 -5.55
C VAL A 162 -19.80 3.85 -5.98
N ASP A 163 -20.39 4.57 -5.02
CA ASP A 163 -21.44 5.54 -5.30
C ASP A 163 -20.97 6.63 -6.27
N ALA A 164 -21.92 7.23 -6.98
CA ALA A 164 -21.63 8.31 -7.89
C ALA A 164 -20.98 9.52 -7.17
N GLY A 165 -19.92 10.07 -7.75
CA GLY A 165 -19.07 11.10 -7.14
C GLY A 165 -18.18 10.60 -5.99
N GLY A 166 -18.11 9.27 -5.78
CA GLY A 166 -17.26 8.68 -4.75
C GLY A 166 -15.78 8.71 -5.17
N ASN A 167 -14.92 9.27 -4.31
CA ASN A 167 -13.48 9.34 -4.55
C ASN A 167 -12.85 7.94 -4.44
N ILE A 168 -12.21 7.47 -5.52
CA ILE A 168 -11.59 6.13 -5.57
C ILE A 168 -10.07 6.16 -5.35
N LEU A 169 -9.42 7.30 -5.60
CA LEU A 169 -8.01 7.51 -5.31
C LEU A 169 -7.76 8.96 -4.94
N ALA A 170 -6.94 9.18 -3.91
CA ALA A 170 -6.51 10.51 -3.50
C ALA A 170 -4.99 10.55 -3.25
N VAL A 171 -4.34 11.62 -3.71
CA VAL A 171 -2.96 11.95 -3.35
C VAL A 171 -3.00 13.02 -2.27
N ARG A 172 -2.36 12.74 -1.13
CA ARG A 172 -2.38 13.61 0.04
C ARG A 172 -0.97 13.89 0.52
N ALA A 173 -0.77 15.08 1.09
CA ALA A 173 0.52 15.48 1.66
C ALA A 173 0.31 16.10 3.04
N TYR A 174 1.28 15.90 3.94
CA TYR A 174 1.27 16.56 5.24
C TYR A 174 1.73 18.01 5.07
N MET A 175 0.78 18.94 5.12
CA MET A 175 1.01 20.37 4.86
C MET A 175 0.16 21.19 5.84
N GLY A 176 0.68 22.30 6.34
CA GLY A 176 -0.07 23.15 7.28
C GLY A 176 -0.48 22.44 8.58
N GLY A 177 0.20 21.36 8.96
CA GLY A 177 -0.07 20.59 10.19
C GLY A 177 -1.08 19.46 10.06
N ALA A 178 -1.52 19.10 8.85
CA ALA A 178 -2.40 17.96 8.62
C ALA A 178 -2.23 17.36 7.21
N PHE A 179 -2.78 16.17 6.96
CA PHE A 179 -2.84 15.62 5.61
C PHE A 179 -3.91 16.32 4.76
N ALA A 180 -3.51 17.09 3.76
CA ALA A 180 -4.38 17.76 2.80
C ALA A 180 -4.36 17.07 1.43
N THR A 181 -5.53 16.93 0.81
CA THR A 181 -5.68 16.29 -0.51
C THR A 181 -5.27 17.24 -1.64
N GLN A 182 -4.44 16.75 -2.55
CA GLN A 182 -3.91 17.52 -3.67
C GLN A 182 -4.46 17.08 -5.03
N LEU A 183 -4.83 15.81 -5.16
CA LEU A 183 -5.38 15.22 -6.38
C LEU A 183 -6.40 14.16 -6.01
N ILE A 184 -7.49 14.06 -6.77
CA ILE A 184 -8.52 13.03 -6.62
C ILE A 184 -8.90 12.48 -8.00
N LEU A 185 -9.07 11.16 -8.07
CA LEU A 185 -9.85 10.46 -9.10
C LEU A 185 -11.12 9.92 -8.45
N ASP A 186 -12.28 10.14 -9.08
CA ASP A 186 -13.58 9.62 -8.62
C ASP A 186 -14.09 8.42 -9.44
N ALA A 187 -15.28 7.93 -9.08
CA ALA A 187 -15.89 6.74 -9.65
C ALA A 187 -16.27 6.88 -11.13
N GLU A 188 -16.60 8.10 -11.57
CA GLU A 188 -16.90 8.45 -12.95
C GLU A 188 -15.64 8.61 -13.82
N GLY A 189 -14.48 8.72 -13.17
CA GLY A 189 -13.20 8.94 -13.81
C GLY A 189 -12.82 10.42 -13.95
N ASP A 190 -13.50 11.30 -13.23
CA ASP A 190 -13.18 12.72 -13.19
C ASP A 190 -11.94 12.99 -12.32
N LEU A 191 -11.15 13.97 -12.74
CA LEU A 191 -9.93 14.38 -12.06
C LEU A 191 -10.13 15.74 -11.39
N TRP A 192 -9.94 15.80 -10.07
CA TRP A 192 -9.87 17.06 -9.32
C TRP A 192 -8.43 17.34 -8.87
N LEU A 193 -8.02 18.61 -8.96
CA LEU A 193 -6.67 19.08 -8.62
C LEU A 193 -6.74 20.31 -7.72
N ASN A 194 -5.99 20.30 -6.63
CA ASN A 194 -5.80 21.44 -5.75
C ASN A 194 -4.68 22.36 -6.30
N GLY A 195 -4.90 22.96 -7.45
CA GLY A 195 -3.91 23.78 -8.14
C GLY A 195 -4.25 24.01 -9.61
N GLY A 196 -3.26 24.46 -10.38
CA GLY A 196 -3.36 24.63 -11.82
C GLY A 196 -2.70 23.50 -12.60
N ILE A 197 -3.08 23.36 -13.86
CA ILE A 197 -2.39 22.51 -14.83
C ILE A 197 -1.38 23.38 -15.59
N THR A 198 -0.09 23.08 -15.46
CA THR A 198 0.97 23.71 -16.27
C THR A 198 1.39 22.76 -17.38
N THR A 199 0.97 23.05 -18.61
CA THR A 199 1.27 22.22 -19.78
C THR A 199 1.45 23.08 -21.02
N THR A 200 2.14 22.56 -22.03
CA THR A 200 2.25 23.19 -23.36
C THR A 200 1.01 22.90 -24.21
N THR A 201 0.31 21.80 -23.96
CA THR A 201 -0.87 21.38 -24.72
C THR A 201 -1.93 20.71 -23.83
N VAL A 202 -3.21 20.97 -24.13
CA VAL A 202 -4.36 20.23 -23.60
C VAL A 202 -5.21 19.79 -24.78
N THR A 203 -5.61 18.53 -24.84
CA THR A 203 -6.50 17.99 -25.88
C THR A 203 -7.78 17.43 -25.28
N VAL A 204 -8.90 17.58 -25.98
CA VAL A 204 -10.17 16.91 -25.69
C VAL A 204 -10.49 16.04 -26.90
N GLY A 205 -10.36 14.72 -26.73
CA GLY A 205 -10.34 13.79 -27.86
C GLY A 205 -9.15 14.08 -28.79
N ALA A 206 -9.41 14.26 -30.09
CA ALA A 206 -8.40 14.62 -31.08
C ALA A 206 -8.15 16.14 -31.19
N ASN A 207 -8.94 16.98 -30.50
CA ASN A 207 -8.90 18.43 -30.65
C ASN A 207 -8.02 19.07 -29.57
N GLN A 208 -7.06 19.90 -29.97
CA GLN A 208 -6.27 20.68 -29.04
C GLN A 208 -7.05 21.91 -28.56
N VAL A 209 -7.22 22.05 -27.24
CA VAL A 209 -7.95 23.13 -26.58
C VAL A 209 -7.01 24.25 -26.11
N VAL A 210 -5.74 23.92 -25.82
CA VAL A 210 -4.70 24.90 -25.48
C VAL A 210 -3.45 24.60 -26.29
N GLY A 211 -2.95 25.59 -27.04
CA GLY A 211 -1.66 25.57 -27.73
C GLY A 211 -0.79 26.75 -27.30
N ALA A 212 0.33 26.99 -28.00
CA ALA A 212 1.17 28.16 -27.73
C ALA A 212 0.32 29.44 -27.75
N GLN A 213 0.36 30.24 -26.69
CA GLN A 213 -0.41 31.47 -26.60
C GLN A 213 0.01 32.41 -27.74
N GLY A 214 -0.86 32.63 -28.72
CA GLY A 214 -0.66 33.66 -29.73
C GLY A 214 -0.65 35.05 -29.06
N ALA A 215 0.11 36.00 -29.61
CA ALA A 215 0.06 37.40 -29.15
C ALA A 215 -1.41 37.88 -29.08
N ALA A 216 -1.79 38.82 -28.21
CA ALA A 216 -3.17 39.33 -28.22
C ALA A 216 -3.52 39.97 -29.59
N VAL A 217 -4.79 39.91 -30.00
CA VAL A 217 -5.26 40.78 -31.10
C VAL A 217 -5.31 42.18 -30.51
N ALA A 218 -4.58 43.13 -31.09
CA ALA A 218 -4.55 44.49 -30.58
C ALA A 218 -5.93 45.17 -30.74
N ASP A 219 -6.28 46.02 -29.80
CA ASP A 219 -7.53 46.80 -29.86
C ASP A 219 -7.55 47.71 -31.10
N SER A 220 -8.76 48.00 -31.58
CA SER A 220 -8.97 48.97 -32.66
C SER A 220 -8.92 50.38 -32.09
N THR A 221 -8.19 51.27 -32.76
CA THR A 221 -8.00 52.67 -32.33
C THR A 221 -8.88 53.65 -33.10
N ASP A 222 -9.55 53.18 -34.16
CA ASP A 222 -10.38 53.99 -35.04
C ASP A 222 -11.35 53.10 -35.84
N ALA A 223 -12.37 53.70 -36.46
CA ALA A 223 -13.34 52.95 -37.26
C ALA A 223 -12.72 52.19 -38.45
N ALA A 224 -11.58 52.66 -38.98
CA ALA A 224 -10.93 52.05 -40.14
C ALA A 224 -10.19 50.74 -39.78
N SER A 225 -9.64 50.65 -38.57
CA SER A 225 -8.88 49.51 -38.07
C SER A 225 -9.76 48.36 -37.57
N VAL A 226 -11.06 48.59 -37.35
CA VAL A 226 -12.01 47.58 -36.85
C VAL A 226 -12.03 46.33 -37.75
N ILE A 227 -12.15 46.51 -39.06
CA ILE A 227 -12.23 45.39 -40.02
C ILE A 227 -10.93 44.59 -40.01
N LEU A 228 -9.78 45.27 -39.91
CA LEU A 228 -8.48 44.63 -39.87
C LEU A 228 -8.30 43.79 -38.60
N ARG A 229 -8.69 44.33 -37.44
CA ARG A 229 -8.66 43.57 -36.17
C ARG A 229 -9.65 42.42 -36.14
N LEU A 230 -10.82 42.57 -36.75
CA LEU A 230 -11.80 41.49 -36.88
C LEU A 230 -11.26 40.35 -37.75
N ASN A 231 -10.62 40.66 -38.88
CA ASN A 231 -10.01 39.65 -39.74
C ASN A 231 -8.84 38.91 -39.05
N ASP A 232 -8.00 39.64 -38.30
CA ASP A 232 -6.95 39.03 -37.47
C ASP A 232 -7.53 38.05 -36.44
N LEU A 233 -8.61 38.45 -35.74
CA LEU A 233 -9.29 37.60 -34.78
C LEU A 233 -9.88 36.35 -35.45
N LEU A 234 -10.62 36.53 -36.55
CA LEU A 234 -11.24 35.43 -37.29
C LEU A 234 -10.19 34.44 -37.84
N ALA A 235 -9.07 34.93 -38.37
CA ALA A 235 -7.97 34.09 -38.83
C ALA A 235 -7.39 33.23 -37.69
N ARG A 236 -7.26 33.79 -36.49
CA ARG A 236 -6.78 33.05 -35.31
C ARG A 236 -7.82 32.06 -34.80
N CYS A 237 -9.10 32.42 -34.77
CA CYS A 237 -10.16 31.49 -34.42
C CYS A 237 -10.19 30.28 -35.37
N ARG A 238 -9.97 30.48 -36.68
CA ARG A 238 -9.81 29.39 -37.66
C ARG A 238 -8.55 28.55 -37.38
N ALA A 239 -7.42 29.21 -37.15
CA ALA A 239 -6.14 28.52 -36.88
C ALA A 239 -6.18 27.67 -35.61
N HIS A 240 -6.93 28.09 -34.60
CA HIS A 240 -7.15 27.35 -33.37
C HIS A 240 -8.35 26.39 -33.44
N GLY A 241 -9.01 26.25 -34.59
CA GLY A 241 -10.13 25.32 -34.78
C GLY A 241 -11.40 25.69 -34.00
N ILE A 242 -11.52 26.95 -33.54
CA ILE A 242 -12.69 27.46 -32.83
C ILE A 242 -13.85 27.68 -33.81
N ILE A 243 -13.55 28.07 -35.05
CA ILE A 243 -14.53 28.22 -36.14
C ILE A 243 -14.04 27.52 -37.40
N ALA A 244 -14.96 27.12 -38.28
CA ALA A 244 -14.63 26.51 -39.57
C ALA A 244 -13.82 27.47 -40.46
N THR A 245 -12.88 26.91 -41.23
CA THR A 245 -12.09 27.63 -42.24
C THR A 245 -12.93 28.11 -43.40
#